data_AF-A0A1X1WPR4-F1
#
_entry.id   AF-A0A1X1WPR4-F1
#
_cell.length_a   1.000
_cell.length_b   1.000
_cell.length_c   1.000
_cell.angle_alpha   90.00
_cell.angle_beta   90.00
_cell.angle_gamma   90.00
#
_symmetry.space_group_name_H-M   'P 1'
#
loop_
_entity.id
_entity.type
_entity.pdbx_description
1 polymer ?
#
loop_
_entity_poly.entity_id
_entity_poly.type
_entity_poly.pdbx_seq_one_letter_code
_entity_poly.pdbx_strand_id
1 'polypeptide(L)'
;MPSRIQLRRTKGWRKPEGAIVVARPSKWGNPFRLLNQHALIDHLGREHLAEPGTARALAVRLYREALTNDELAITTDDVFNELHGRDLACWCPAGVPCHGDVLLYVANSPIFHPTVVDHA
;
A
#
# COMPACT_ATOMS: atom_id res chain seq x y z
N MET A 1 8.00 12.95 -9.52
CA MET A 1 8.02 11.64 -8.81
C MET A 1 6.86 11.59 -7.83
N PRO A 2 5.97 10.61 -7.96
CA PRO A 2 4.90 10.37 -7.00
C PRO A 2 5.42 10.03 -5.60
N SER A 3 4.64 10.37 -4.58
CA SER A 3 5.04 10.29 -3.18
C SER A 3 3.95 9.71 -2.29
N ARG A 4 4.37 9.17 -1.13
CA ARG A 4 3.44 8.73 -0.09
C ARG A 4 3.06 9.89 0.81
N ILE A 5 1.76 10.10 0.97
CA ILE A 5 1.19 11.12 1.84
C ILE A 5 0.54 10.45 3.05
N GLN A 6 0.87 10.93 4.26
CA GLN A 6 0.11 10.59 5.44
C GLN A 6 -1.18 11.43 5.49
N LEU A 7 -2.33 10.77 5.50
CA LEU A 7 -3.62 11.37 5.81
C LEU A 7 -3.63 11.89 7.26
N ARG A 8 -4.17 13.09 7.47
CA ARG A 8 -4.28 13.70 8.80
C ARG A 8 -5.68 14.25 9.04
N ARG A 9 -6.11 14.27 10.30
CA ARG A 9 -7.37 14.92 10.73
C ARG A 9 -7.14 16.20 11.52
N THR A 10 -5.91 16.71 11.50
CA THR A 10 -5.54 17.96 12.17
C THR A 10 -6.27 19.14 11.53
N LYS A 11 -6.78 20.07 12.35
CA LYS A 11 -7.52 21.26 11.89
C LYS A 11 -6.72 21.98 10.79
N GLY A 12 -7.39 22.34 9.70
CA GLY A 12 -6.79 23.03 8.55
C GLY A 12 -6.07 22.12 7.55
N TRP A 13 -5.78 20.86 7.88
CA TRP A 13 -5.16 19.95 6.91
C TRP A 13 -6.14 19.58 5.79
N ARG A 14 -5.62 19.49 4.57
CA ARG A 14 -6.34 19.03 3.38
C ARG A 14 -5.46 18.03 2.64
N LYS A 15 -6.09 16.97 2.13
CA LYS A 15 -5.43 16.05 1.21
C LYS A 15 -5.06 16.83 -0.05
N PRO A 16 -3.82 16.75 -0.55
CA PRO A 16 -3.46 17.35 -1.82
C PRO A 16 -4.39 16.93 -2.96
N GLU A 17 -4.58 17.84 -3.91
CA GLU A 17 -5.30 17.56 -5.15
C GLU A 17 -4.60 16.45 -5.93
N GLY A 18 -5.35 15.63 -6.66
CA GLY A 18 -4.81 14.50 -7.42
C GLY A 18 -4.37 13.28 -6.60
N ALA A 19 -4.05 13.42 -5.30
CA ALA A 19 -3.63 12.29 -4.47
C ALA A 19 -4.77 11.26 -4.27
N ILE A 20 -4.49 9.98 -4.52
CA ILE A 20 -5.45 8.88 -4.38
C ILE A 20 -5.44 8.33 -2.96
N VAL A 21 -6.62 8.12 -2.37
CA VAL A 21 -6.75 7.48 -1.06
C VAL A 21 -6.64 5.96 -1.19
N VAL A 22 -5.58 5.39 -0.61
CA VAL A 22 -5.31 3.94 -0.57
C VAL A 22 -5.55 3.34 0.81
N ALA A 23 -6.28 4.04 1.69
CA ALA A 23 -6.62 3.54 3.02
C ALA A 23 -7.52 2.30 2.95
N ARG A 24 -7.57 1.50 4.04
CA ARG A 24 -8.25 0.19 4.09
C ARG A 24 -9.66 0.13 3.46
N PRO A 25 -10.55 1.13 3.63
CA PRO A 25 -11.89 1.05 3.01
C PRO A 25 -11.89 1.05 1.47
N SER A 26 -10.79 1.40 0.80
CA SER A 26 -10.68 1.31 -0.66
C SER A 26 -10.18 -0.07 -1.10
N LYS A 27 -10.35 -0.39 -2.38
CA LYS A 27 -9.84 -1.64 -2.98
C LYS A 27 -8.31 -1.79 -2.89
N TRP A 28 -7.60 -0.69 -2.65
CA TRP A 28 -6.14 -0.64 -2.46
C TRP A 28 -5.70 -0.94 -1.02
N GLY A 29 -6.65 -1.16 -0.11
CA GLY A 29 -6.38 -1.40 1.30
C GLY A 29 -5.57 -2.66 1.54
N ASN A 30 -4.65 -2.62 2.51
CA ASN A 30 -3.98 -3.84 2.98
C ASN A 30 -4.98 -4.76 3.73
N PRO A 31 -5.24 -5.99 3.23
CA PRO A 31 -6.12 -6.96 3.90
C PRO A 31 -5.50 -7.61 5.13
N PHE A 32 -4.18 -7.52 5.32
CA PHE A 32 -3.45 -8.04 6.49
C PHE A 32 -3.58 -7.04 7.66
N ARG A 33 -4.51 -7.33 8.57
CA ARG A 33 -4.88 -6.44 9.68
C ARG A 33 -4.09 -6.79 10.92
N LEU A 34 -3.43 -5.80 11.51
CA LEU A 34 -2.80 -5.97 12.83
C LEU A 34 -3.86 -6.30 13.88
N LEU A 35 -3.64 -7.38 14.64
CA LEU A 35 -4.43 -7.71 15.82
C LEU A 35 -3.80 -7.09 17.06
N ASN A 36 -2.48 -7.24 17.19
CA ASN A 36 -1.68 -6.68 18.28
C ASN A 36 -0.20 -6.57 17.82
N GLN A 37 0.73 -6.37 18.74
CA GLN A 37 2.16 -6.24 18.43
C GLN A 37 2.83 -7.55 17.97
N HIS A 38 2.15 -8.69 18.11
CA HIS A 38 2.65 -10.05 17.90
C HIS A 38 1.86 -10.84 16.85
N ALA A 39 0.78 -10.28 16.29
CA ALA A 39 -0.07 -11.02 15.36
C ALA A 39 -0.83 -10.09 14.41
N LEU A 40 -1.14 -10.65 13.24
CA LEU A 40 -2.05 -10.09 12.26
C LEU A 40 -3.01 -11.17 11.75
N ILE A 41 -4.09 -10.74 11.11
CA ILE A 41 -5.09 -11.62 10.47
C ILE A 41 -5.26 -11.21 9.02
N ASP A 42 -5.35 -12.18 8.11
CA ASP A 42 -5.60 -11.91 6.70
C ASP A 42 -7.11 -11.88 6.36
N HIS A 43 -7.42 -11.70 5.06
CA HIS A 43 -8.81 -11.64 4.57
C HIS A 43 -9.53 -12.99 4.59
N LEU A 44 -8.81 -14.10 4.75
CA LEU A 44 -9.36 -15.45 4.89
C LEU A 44 -9.57 -15.82 6.36
N GLY A 45 -9.26 -14.91 7.29
CA GLY A 45 -9.36 -15.17 8.72
C GLY A 45 -8.19 -15.97 9.31
N ARG A 46 -7.10 -16.16 8.56
CA ARG A 46 -5.92 -16.85 9.05
C ARG A 46 -5.06 -15.89 9.86
N GLU A 47 -4.63 -16.34 11.04
CA GLU A 47 -3.70 -15.59 11.88
C GLU A 47 -2.25 -15.86 11.48
N HIS A 48 -1.44 -14.81 11.54
CA HIS A 48 -0.01 -14.86 11.27
C HIS A 48 0.73 -14.28 12.46
N LEU A 49 1.61 -15.07 13.06
CA LEU A 49 2.46 -14.64 14.16
C LEU A 49 3.56 -13.71 13.65
N ALA A 50 3.87 -12.70 14.45
CA ALA A 50 4.93 -11.74 14.20
C ALA A 50 5.80 -11.60 15.45
N GLU A 51 7.11 -11.43 15.23
CA GLU A 51 7.99 -11.03 16.30
C GLU A 51 7.55 -9.68 16.89
N PRO A 52 7.70 -9.44 18.21
CA PRO A 52 7.33 -8.19 18.85
C PRO A 52 7.84 -6.97 18.09
N GLY A 53 6.94 -6.06 17.73
CA GLY A 53 7.28 -4.82 17.00
C GLY A 53 7.46 -4.99 15.48
N THR A 54 7.39 -6.21 14.94
CA THR A 54 7.55 -6.48 13.50
C THR A 54 6.23 -6.65 12.75
N ALA A 55 5.09 -6.75 13.45
CA ALA A 55 3.78 -7.06 12.84
C ALA A 55 3.42 -6.15 11.66
N ARG A 56 3.77 -4.86 11.72
CA ARG A 56 3.57 -3.91 10.60
C ARG A 56 4.44 -4.26 9.39
N ALA A 57 5.71 -4.55 9.60
CA ALA A 57 6.62 -4.94 8.52
C ALA A 57 6.15 -6.26 7.89
N LEU A 58 5.71 -7.22 8.71
CA LEU A 58 5.13 -8.47 8.23
C LEU A 58 3.87 -8.23 7.39
N ALA A 59 2.93 -7.39 7.84
CA ALA A 59 1.72 -7.06 7.10
C ALA A 59 2.01 -6.43 5.72
N VAL A 60 3.04 -5.58 5.63
CA VAL A 60 3.46 -4.97 4.36
C VAL A 60 4.14 -5.98 3.46
N ARG A 61 4.98 -6.84 4.02
CA ARG A 61 5.63 -7.92 3.27
C ARG A 61 4.61 -8.88 2.66
N LEU A 62 3.67 -9.38 3.47
CA LEU A 62 2.62 -10.30 3.01
C LEU A 62 1.71 -9.63 1.98
N TYR A 63 1.41 -8.35 2.13
CA TYR A 63 0.67 -7.60 1.12
C TYR A 63 1.40 -7.54 -0.21
N ARG A 64 2.70 -7.24 -0.20
CA ARG A 64 3.53 -7.23 -1.41
C ARG A 64 3.54 -8.61 -2.07
N GLU A 65 3.80 -9.66 -1.31
CA GLU A 65 3.86 -11.04 -1.82
C GLU A 65 2.52 -11.46 -2.43
N ALA A 66 1.42 -11.24 -1.71
CA ALA A 66 0.08 -11.55 -2.22
C ALA A 66 -0.27 -10.75 -3.48
N LEU A 67 0.11 -9.46 -3.56
CA LEU A 67 -0.11 -8.64 -4.75
C LEU A 67 0.70 -9.14 -5.95
N THR A 68 1.97 -9.47 -5.76
CA THR A 68 2.85 -9.90 -6.85
C THR A 68 2.64 -11.35 -7.28
N ASN A 69 1.96 -12.14 -6.46
CA ASN A 69 1.58 -13.52 -6.77
C ASN A 69 0.13 -13.64 -7.28
N ASP A 70 -0.55 -12.51 -7.52
CA ASP A 70 -1.96 -12.46 -7.93
C ASP A 70 -2.93 -13.17 -6.96
N GLU A 71 -2.62 -13.13 -5.66
CA GLU A 71 -3.45 -13.70 -4.59
C GLU A 71 -4.45 -12.69 -3.99
N LEU A 72 -4.45 -11.45 -4.50
CA LEU A 72 -5.39 -10.40 -4.09
C LEU A 72 -6.49 -10.21 -5.13
N ALA A 73 -7.56 -9.51 -4.71
CA ALA A 73 -8.63 -9.09 -5.63
C ALA A 73 -8.21 -7.99 -6.62
N ILE A 74 -7.01 -7.43 -6.45
CA ILE A 74 -6.39 -6.45 -7.36
C ILE A 74 -5.10 -7.07 -7.90
N THR A 75 -4.73 -6.68 -9.11
CA THR A 75 -3.52 -7.13 -9.82
C THR A 75 -2.47 -6.02 -9.87
N THR A 76 -1.25 -6.35 -10.29
CA THR A 76 -0.23 -5.33 -10.60
C THR A 76 -0.65 -4.41 -11.75
N ASP A 77 -1.45 -4.89 -12.69
CA ASP A 77 -1.97 -4.09 -13.81
C ASP A 77 -3.03 -3.09 -13.35
N ASP A 78 -3.93 -3.48 -12.43
CA ASP A 78 -4.86 -2.53 -11.81
C ASP A 78 -4.11 -1.39 -11.11
N VAL A 79 -3.06 -1.76 -10.38
CA VAL A 79 -2.19 -0.81 -9.66
C VAL A 79 -1.53 0.16 -10.63
N PHE A 80 -0.96 -0.32 -11.73
CA PHE A 80 -0.35 0.55 -12.73
C PHE A 80 -1.38 1.44 -13.43
N ASN A 81 -2.44 0.85 -13.98
CA ASN A 81 -3.42 1.58 -14.79
C ASN A 81 -4.11 2.71 -14.01
N GLU A 82 -4.32 2.54 -12.70
CA GLU A 82 -5.05 3.52 -11.89
C GLU A 82 -4.17 4.40 -11.02
N LEU A 83 -2.96 3.96 -10.64
CA LEU A 83 -2.11 4.66 -9.68
C LEU A 83 -0.81 5.22 -10.29
N HIS A 84 -0.43 4.84 -11.52
CA HIS A 84 0.79 5.35 -12.16
C HIS A 84 0.81 6.88 -12.21
N GLY A 85 1.95 7.48 -11.81
CA GLY A 85 2.14 8.93 -11.81
C GLY A 85 1.38 9.68 -10.71
N ARG A 86 0.73 9.00 -9.75
CA ARG A 86 -0.12 9.64 -8.72
C ARG A 86 0.40 9.49 -7.31
N ASP A 87 0.31 10.57 -6.52
CA ASP A 87 0.56 10.51 -5.08
C ASP A 87 -0.46 9.60 -4.38
N LEU A 88 0.00 8.81 -3.41
CA LEU A 88 -0.85 7.87 -2.67
C LEU A 88 -0.97 8.26 -1.20
N ALA A 89 -2.21 8.34 -0.72
CA ALA A 89 -2.53 8.81 0.62
C ALA A 89 -3.06 7.69 1.52
N CYS A 90 -2.40 7.47 2.66
CA CYS A 90 -2.76 6.46 3.66
C CYS A 90 -2.67 7.02 5.08
N TRP A 91 -3.31 6.38 6.07
CA TRP A 91 -3.25 6.80 7.48
C TRP A 91 -1.94 6.43 8.19
N CYS A 92 -1.12 5.55 7.61
CA CYS A 92 0.14 5.12 8.23
C CYS A 92 1.09 6.32 8.44
N PRO A 93 1.72 6.45 9.62
CA PRO A 93 2.73 7.47 9.88
C PRO A 93 3.84 7.53 8.81
N ALA A 94 4.51 8.67 8.70
CA ALA A 94 5.75 8.75 7.94
C ALA A 94 6.85 7.91 8.64
N GLY A 95 7.78 7.36 7.86
CA GLY A 95 8.95 6.63 8.38
C GLY A 95 8.70 5.20 8.89
N VAL A 96 7.48 4.67 8.71
CA VAL A 96 7.14 3.28 9.06
C VAL A 96 6.73 2.51 7.81
N PRO A 97 6.88 1.17 7.78
CA PRO A 97 6.42 0.36 6.65
C PRO A 97 4.95 0.62 6.34
N CYS A 98 4.63 0.89 5.08
CA CYS A 98 3.26 1.13 4.62
C CYS A 98 2.99 0.38 3.31
N HIS A 99 1.77 -0.10 3.13
CA HIS A 99 1.36 -0.71 1.86
C HIS A 99 1.28 0.31 0.72
N GLY A 100 1.09 1.60 1.04
CA GLY A 100 1.19 2.67 0.06
C GLY A 100 2.57 2.77 -0.59
N ASP A 101 3.64 2.39 0.12
CA ASP A 101 4.99 2.35 -0.47
C ASP A 101 5.12 1.19 -1.49
N VAL A 102 4.47 0.06 -1.21
CA VAL A 102 4.38 -1.08 -2.14
C VAL A 102 3.63 -0.67 -3.41
N LEU A 103 2.45 -0.05 -3.25
CA LEU A 103 1.64 0.43 -4.37
C LEU A 103 2.38 1.47 -5.22
N LEU A 104 3.07 2.43 -4.58
CA LEU A 104 3.90 3.40 -5.31
C LEU A 104 5.00 2.73 -6.12
N TYR A 105 5.67 1.74 -5.53
CA TYR A 105 6.72 0.99 -6.23
C TYR A 105 6.16 0.21 -7.41
N VAL A 106 5.09 -0.56 -7.23
CA VAL A 106 4.48 -1.34 -8.31
C VAL A 106 3.97 -0.42 -9.42
N ALA A 107 3.29 0.68 -9.05
CA ALA A 107 2.69 1.59 -10.02
C ALA A 107 3.68 2.40 -10.83
N ASN A 108 4.96 2.49 -10.45
CA ASN A 108 5.94 3.37 -11.11
C ASN A 108 7.28 2.66 -11.40
N SER A 109 7.34 1.33 -11.27
CA SER A 109 8.57 0.56 -11.53
C SER A 109 8.47 -0.15 -12.89
N PRO A 110 9.46 0.03 -13.78
CA PRO A 110 9.48 -0.61 -15.10
C PRO A 110 9.64 -2.13 -15.01
N ILE A 111 9.92 -2.69 -13.83
CA ILE A 111 9.95 -4.14 -13.60
C ILE A 111 8.56 -4.76 -13.79
N PHE A 112 7.51 -4.04 -13.40
CA PHE A 112 6.13 -4.52 -13.57
C PHE A 112 5.53 -4.07 -14.91
N HIS A 113 5.99 -2.93 -15.45
CA HIS A 113 5.45 -2.35 -16.69
C HIS A 113 6.56 -1.81 -17.61
N PRO A 114 7.28 -2.70 -18.31
CA PRO A 114 8.51 -2.37 -19.05
C PRO A 114 8.30 -1.56 -20.34
N THR A 115 7.07 -1.42 -20.82
CA THR A 115 6.75 -0.76 -22.09
C THR A 115 6.52 0.75 -21.97
N VAL A 116 6.49 1.29 -20.75
CA VAL A 116 6.28 2.73 -20.53
C VAL A 116 7.63 3.40 -20.38
N VAL A 117 8.17 3.87 -21.50
CA VAL A 117 9.24 4.86 -21.48
C VAL A 117 8.64 6.18 -21.01
N ASP A 118 9.03 6.63 -19.83
CA ASP A 118 8.73 7.97 -19.33
C ASP A 118 9.31 8.99 -20.32
N HIS A 119 8.46 9.52 -21.19
CA HIS A 119 8.78 10.73 -21.94
C HIS A 119 8.59 11.92 -21.00
N ALA A 120 9.69 12.27 -20.33
CA ALA A 120 9.84 13.53 -19.58
C ALA A 120 9.75 14.74 -20.51
#